data_AF-A0A845DRK1-F1
#
_entry.id   AF-A0A845DRK1-F1
#
_cell.length_a   1.000
_cell.length_b   1.000
_cell.length_c   1.000
_cell.angle_alpha   90.00
_cell.angle_beta   90.00
_cell.angle_gamma   90.00
#
_symmetry.space_group_name_H-M   'P 1'
#
loop_
_entity.id
_entity.type
_entity.pdbx_description
1 polymer ?
#
loop_
_entity_poly.entity_id
_entity_poly.type
_entity_poly.pdbx_seq_one_letter_code
_entity_poly.pdbx_strand_id
1 'polypeptide(L)'
;MIALETLKSRSRNNMGNVHPEVEKKVDKLLTEAYERGLFVQISSGYRTYEEQAALYGKGRPGYMYKGKAYGRSGAIVTYAEPGESNHHSGRAVDFFLVTPDGRTALWTVDHNWRWVAERAKELGFSWGGDWSSFKDYAHLELPIVHYVRRGSQGSLVKDVQEKLRNLGYYTGDIDGSFGPLTEEAVIAFQRKEALQIDGSAGPETLTRLDVRTYPGRPVRKGARGDKVKAIQNKTGSEADGIFGSRTEAAVRSYQSTRRLEADGIVGPKTWRSLFGM
;
A
#
# COMPACT_ATOMS: atom_id res chain seq x y z
N MET A 1 32.39 -13.23 13.29
CA MET A 1 30.99 -12.93 12.90
C MET A 1 30.93 -11.46 12.51
N ILE A 2 30.28 -11.10 11.41
CA ILE A 2 30.10 -9.70 10.99
C ILE A 2 29.33 -8.95 12.08
N ALA A 3 29.71 -7.70 12.36
CA ALA A 3 29.01 -6.87 13.33
C ALA A 3 27.68 -6.35 12.75
N LEU A 4 26.64 -6.27 13.58
CA LEU A 4 25.34 -5.70 13.20
C LEU A 4 25.48 -4.29 12.60
N GLU A 5 26.29 -3.43 13.21
CA GLU A 5 26.51 -2.07 12.69
C GLU A 5 27.15 -2.05 11.30
N THR A 6 27.98 -3.05 10.96
CA THR A 6 28.51 -3.20 9.61
C THR A 6 27.39 -3.54 8.61
N LEU A 7 26.47 -4.45 8.96
CA LEU A 7 25.31 -4.78 8.11
C LEU A 7 24.38 -3.57 7.95
N LYS A 8 24.09 -2.84 9.03
CA LYS A 8 23.27 -1.63 9.01
C LYS A 8 23.89 -0.53 8.15
N SER A 9 25.20 -0.27 8.31
CA SER A 9 25.91 0.74 7.52
C SER A 9 25.91 0.39 6.02
N ARG A 10 26.24 -0.85 5.64
CA ARG A 10 26.18 -1.30 4.25
C ARG A 10 24.77 -1.19 3.66
N SER A 11 23.76 -1.58 4.45
CA SER A 11 22.37 -1.51 4.04
C SER A 11 21.89 -0.07 3.85
N ARG A 12 22.24 0.86 4.75
CA ARG A 12 21.93 2.29 4.60
C ARG A 12 22.53 2.88 3.34
N ASN A 13 23.79 2.57 3.03
CA ASN A 13 24.44 3.01 1.80
C ASN A 13 23.71 2.51 0.54
N ASN A 14 23.28 1.24 0.54
CA ASN A 14 22.57 0.64 -0.60
C ASN A 14 21.11 1.08 -0.70
N MET A 15 20.48 1.49 0.41
CA MET A 15 19.13 2.03 0.40
C MET A 15 19.06 3.39 -0.29
N GLY A 16 20.06 4.26 -0.09
CA GLY A 16 20.02 5.62 -0.63
C GLY A 16 18.85 6.43 -0.04
N ASN A 17 18.20 7.25 -0.86
CA ASN A 17 17.15 8.18 -0.41
C ASN A 17 15.76 7.51 -0.26
N VAL A 18 15.69 6.46 0.55
CA VAL A 18 14.41 5.82 0.90
C VAL A 18 13.58 6.69 1.85
N HIS A 19 12.29 6.40 1.92
CA HIS A 19 11.38 7.03 2.86
C HIS A 19 11.83 6.72 4.32
N PRO A 20 11.77 7.68 5.27
CA PRO A 20 12.26 7.47 6.64
C PRO A 20 11.63 6.27 7.36
N GLU A 21 10.34 6.01 7.15
CA GLU A 21 9.69 4.79 7.69
C GLU A 21 10.25 3.48 7.13
N VAL A 22 10.70 3.46 5.86
CA VAL A 22 11.39 2.29 5.31
C VAL A 22 12.71 2.10 6.03
N GLU A 23 13.51 3.15 6.17
CA GLU A 23 14.80 3.10 6.87
C GLU A 23 14.63 2.58 8.31
N LYS A 24 13.67 3.14 9.06
CA LYS A 24 13.35 2.72 10.43
C LYS A 24 12.93 1.25 10.52
N LYS A 25 12.07 0.79 9.62
CA LYS A 25 11.58 -0.60 9.64
C LYS A 25 12.65 -1.58 9.18
N VAL A 26 13.49 -1.21 8.21
CA VAL A 26 14.66 -2.00 7.82
C VAL A 26 15.66 -2.12 8.96
N ASP A 27 15.96 -1.03 9.69
CA ASP A 27 16.88 -1.08 10.83
C ASP A 27 16.40 -2.08 11.90
N LYS A 28 15.09 -2.06 12.18
CA LYS A 28 14.44 -3.03 13.08
C LYS A 28 14.52 -4.45 12.54
N LEU A 29 14.22 -4.67 11.26
CA LEU A 29 14.31 -5.99 10.61
C LEU A 29 15.73 -6.56 10.70
N LEU A 30 16.75 -5.75 10.39
CA LEU A 30 18.16 -6.15 10.46
C LEU A 30 18.56 -6.55 11.90
N THR A 31 18.10 -5.78 12.88
CA THR A 31 18.37 -6.05 14.31
C THR A 31 17.77 -7.38 14.75
N GLU A 32 16.48 -7.58 14.50
CA GLU A 32 15.75 -8.78 14.93
C GLU A 32 16.22 -10.04 14.19
N ALA A 33 16.61 -9.91 12.91
CA ALA A 33 17.24 -11.00 12.17
C ALA A 33 18.59 -11.38 12.77
N TYR A 34 19.42 -10.39 13.11
CA TYR A 34 20.74 -10.61 13.69
C TYR A 34 20.68 -11.30 15.05
N GLU A 35 19.73 -10.93 15.91
CA GLU A 35 19.46 -11.59 17.19
C GLU A 35 19.11 -13.08 17.04
N ARG A 36 18.56 -13.46 15.87
CA ARG A 36 18.26 -14.86 15.50
C ARG A 36 19.44 -15.59 14.84
N GLY A 37 20.57 -14.92 14.65
CA GLY A 37 21.72 -15.45 13.91
C GLY A 37 21.56 -15.40 12.39
N LEU A 38 20.65 -14.56 11.88
CA LEU A 38 20.45 -14.31 10.45
C LEU A 38 21.07 -12.97 10.06
N PHE A 39 22.04 -13.01 9.14
CA PHE A 39 22.77 -11.83 8.71
C PHE A 39 22.14 -11.30 7.42
N VAL A 40 21.24 -10.32 7.56
CA VAL A 40 20.52 -9.70 6.43
C VAL A 40 21.28 -8.47 5.95
N GLN A 41 21.26 -8.19 4.65
CA GLN A 41 21.74 -6.93 4.08
C GLN A 41 20.81 -6.46 2.96
N ILE A 42 20.67 -5.14 2.81
CA ILE A 42 19.94 -4.53 1.68
C ILE A 42 20.88 -4.37 0.48
N SER A 43 20.44 -4.78 -0.71
CA SER A 43 21.18 -4.61 -1.98
C SER A 43 20.79 -3.34 -2.73
N SER A 44 19.55 -2.88 -2.58
CA SER A 44 19.02 -1.70 -3.26
C SER A 44 17.85 -1.09 -2.49
N GLY A 45 17.71 0.23 -2.52
CA GLY A 45 16.53 0.96 -2.07
C GLY A 45 16.01 1.90 -3.15
N TYR A 46 16.10 3.21 -2.93
CA TYR A 46 15.65 4.21 -3.87
C TYR A 46 16.33 4.06 -5.24
N ARG A 47 15.54 4.14 -6.31
CA ARG A 47 16.02 4.16 -7.70
C ARG A 47 15.41 5.33 -8.45
N THR A 48 16.24 6.09 -9.14
CA THR A 48 15.80 7.13 -10.08
C THR A 48 15.16 6.53 -11.33
N TYR A 49 14.43 7.35 -12.08
CA TYR A 49 13.80 6.93 -13.34
C TYR A 49 14.84 6.48 -14.38
N GLU A 50 15.97 7.16 -14.43
CA GLU A 50 17.07 6.85 -15.33
C GLU A 50 17.79 5.55 -14.95
N GLU A 51 17.94 5.26 -13.65
CA GLU A 51 18.46 3.97 -13.18
C GLU A 51 17.50 2.83 -13.49
N GLN A 52 16.19 3.04 -13.30
CA GLN A 52 15.19 2.05 -13.72
C GLN A 52 15.25 1.81 -15.23
N ALA A 53 15.41 2.86 -16.04
CA ALA A 53 15.52 2.75 -17.49
C ALA A 53 16.72 1.86 -17.88
N ALA A 54 17.84 2.00 -17.17
CA ALA A 54 19.02 1.16 -17.38
C ALA A 54 18.81 -0.32 -17.00
N LEU A 55 18.02 -0.59 -15.95
CA LEU A 55 17.64 -1.95 -15.58
C LEU A 55 16.67 -2.56 -16.59
N TYR A 56 15.64 -1.81 -16.99
CA TYR A 56 14.67 -2.24 -17.99
C TYR A 56 15.34 -2.44 -19.36
N GLY A 57 16.32 -1.62 -19.73
CA GLY A 57 17.07 -1.77 -20.97
C GLY A 57 17.89 -3.07 -21.07
N LYS A 58 18.19 -3.75 -19.96
CA LYS A 58 18.94 -5.02 -19.98
C LYS A 58 18.10 -6.15 -20.58
N GLY A 59 18.65 -6.81 -21.60
CA GLY A 59 17.93 -7.77 -22.43
C GLY A 59 17.08 -7.13 -23.53
N ARG A 60 17.16 -5.80 -23.71
CA ARG A 60 16.39 -5.04 -24.70
C ARG A 60 17.32 -4.11 -25.51
N PRO A 61 18.14 -4.63 -26.44
CA PRO A 61 19.22 -3.88 -27.10
C PRO A 61 18.82 -2.57 -27.82
N GLY A 62 17.55 -2.40 -28.19
CA GLY A 62 17.02 -1.18 -28.83
C GLY A 62 16.28 -0.22 -27.88
N TYR A 63 16.26 -0.46 -26.57
CA TYR A 63 15.48 0.35 -25.65
C TYR A 63 16.02 1.78 -25.49
N MET A 64 15.11 2.75 -25.64
CA MET A 64 15.36 4.18 -25.51
C MET A 64 14.46 4.75 -24.42
N TYR A 65 14.99 5.65 -23.59
CA TYR A 65 14.22 6.39 -22.59
C TYR A 65 14.59 7.87 -22.63
N LYS A 66 13.60 8.74 -22.81
CA LYS A 66 13.77 10.20 -22.99
C LYS A 66 14.87 10.57 -24.00
N GLY A 67 14.91 9.89 -25.14
CA GLY A 67 15.87 10.15 -26.21
C GLY A 67 17.30 9.63 -25.97
N LYS A 68 17.57 8.97 -24.84
CA LYS A 68 18.86 8.33 -24.55
C LYS A 68 18.77 6.81 -24.65
N ALA A 69 19.81 6.18 -25.19
CA ALA A 69 19.91 4.72 -25.27
C ALA A 69 20.23 4.10 -23.91
N TYR A 70 19.41 3.14 -23.50
CA TYR A 70 19.61 2.32 -22.30
C TYR A 70 19.64 0.82 -22.62
N GLY A 71 19.25 0.45 -23.84
CA GLY A 71 19.22 -0.92 -24.32
C GLY A 71 20.58 -1.59 -24.35
N ARG A 72 20.65 -2.81 -23.82
CA ARG A 72 21.83 -3.68 -23.93
C ARG A 72 21.45 -5.15 -23.87
N SER A 73 22.28 -6.01 -24.45
CA SER A 73 22.12 -7.47 -24.36
C SER A 73 22.28 -7.97 -22.92
N GLY A 74 21.65 -9.10 -22.59
CA GLY A 74 21.73 -9.75 -21.27
C GLY A 74 20.39 -10.33 -20.82
N ALA A 75 20.37 -10.94 -19.64
CA ALA A 75 19.12 -11.39 -19.04
C ALA A 75 18.24 -10.21 -18.63
N ILE A 76 16.94 -10.31 -18.89
CA ILE A 76 15.93 -9.37 -18.36
C ILE A 76 15.93 -9.49 -16.84
N VAL A 77 16.12 -8.37 -16.15
CA VAL A 77 16.15 -8.30 -14.68
C VAL A 77 14.92 -7.58 -14.10
N THR A 78 14.13 -6.93 -14.94
CA THR A 78 12.89 -6.26 -14.56
C THR A 78 11.96 -6.15 -15.77
N TYR A 79 10.66 -6.18 -15.50
CA TYR A 79 9.60 -5.82 -16.44
C TYR A 79 8.97 -4.47 -16.14
N ALA A 80 9.28 -3.85 -14.99
CA ALA A 80 8.79 -2.52 -14.65
C ALA A 80 9.57 -1.45 -15.42
N GLU A 81 8.85 -0.61 -16.15
CA GLU A 81 9.38 0.60 -16.78
C GLU A 81 9.68 1.70 -15.75
N PRO A 82 10.43 2.75 -16.10
CA PRO A 82 10.54 3.95 -15.28
C PRO A 82 9.15 4.45 -14.84
N GLY A 83 8.94 4.58 -13.53
CA GLY A 83 7.66 4.96 -12.93
C GLY A 83 6.72 3.82 -12.53
N GLU A 84 7.00 2.59 -12.94
CA GLU A 84 6.22 1.42 -12.53
C GLU A 84 6.84 0.66 -11.34
N SER A 85 8.09 0.96 -10.99
CA SER A 85 8.79 0.36 -9.84
C SER A 85 8.58 1.18 -8.57
N ASN A 86 8.17 0.53 -7.47
CA ASN A 86 8.00 1.19 -6.18
C ASN A 86 9.32 1.72 -5.57
N HIS A 87 10.48 1.33 -6.11
CA HIS A 87 11.78 1.89 -5.73
C HIS A 87 11.89 3.40 -6.02
N HIS A 88 11.17 3.93 -7.02
CA HIS A 88 11.18 5.38 -7.31
C HIS A 88 10.55 6.21 -6.21
N SER A 89 9.60 5.63 -5.47
CA SER A 89 8.96 6.30 -4.34
C SER A 89 9.83 6.26 -3.07
N GLY A 90 10.99 5.59 -3.12
CA GLY A 90 11.81 5.32 -1.94
C GLY A 90 11.13 4.37 -0.95
N ARG A 91 10.06 3.67 -1.36
CA ARG A 91 9.28 2.79 -0.47
C ARG A 91 9.62 1.32 -0.58
N ALA A 92 10.57 0.94 -1.43
CA ALA A 92 10.95 -0.45 -1.62
C ALA A 92 12.45 -0.66 -1.39
N VAL A 93 12.78 -1.87 -0.93
CA VAL A 93 14.14 -2.36 -0.76
C VAL A 93 14.24 -3.80 -1.24
N ASP A 94 15.41 -4.17 -1.75
CA ASP A 94 15.72 -5.56 -2.06
C ASP A 94 16.72 -6.09 -1.03
N PHE A 95 16.47 -7.26 -0.45
CA PHE A 95 17.32 -7.86 0.58
C PHE A 95 17.95 -9.18 0.14
N PHE A 96 19.02 -9.57 0.83
CA PHE A 96 19.63 -10.88 0.73
C PHE A 96 20.25 -11.28 2.07
N LEU A 97 20.54 -12.57 2.24
CA LEU A 97 21.28 -13.08 3.40
C LEU A 97 22.78 -13.09 3.10
N VAL A 98 23.61 -13.01 4.13
CA VAL A 98 25.06 -13.19 4.03
C VAL A 98 25.57 -14.26 4.98
N THR A 99 26.71 -14.86 4.66
CA THR A 99 27.43 -15.75 5.57
C THR A 99 27.78 -15.04 6.88
N PRO A 100 28.04 -15.78 7.98
CA PRO A 100 28.37 -15.16 9.28
C PRO A 100 29.61 -14.27 9.26
N ASP A 101 30.52 -14.40 8.29
CA ASP A 101 31.67 -13.50 8.11
C ASP A 101 31.34 -12.25 7.28
N GLY A 102 30.13 -12.18 6.70
CA GLY A 102 29.61 -11.07 5.91
C GLY A 102 30.25 -10.93 4.53
N ARG A 103 30.86 -11.99 4.00
CA ARG A 103 31.60 -11.96 2.72
C ARG A 103 30.84 -12.57 1.55
N THR A 104 29.97 -13.53 1.77
CA THR A 104 29.28 -14.25 0.71
C THR A 104 27.78 -13.99 0.77
N ALA A 105 27.21 -13.54 -0.34
CA ALA A 105 25.77 -13.41 -0.51
C ALA A 105 25.11 -14.79 -0.69
N LEU A 106 24.03 -15.02 0.04
CA LEU A 106 23.22 -16.23 0.04
C LEU A 106 21.86 -15.88 -0.55
N TRP A 107 21.59 -16.38 -1.76
CA TRP A 107 20.37 -16.09 -2.54
C TRP A 107 19.33 -17.22 -2.50
N THR A 108 19.59 -18.26 -1.70
CA THR A 108 18.70 -19.41 -1.59
C THR A 108 17.46 -19.05 -0.79
N VAL A 109 16.28 -19.22 -1.39
CA VAL A 109 14.99 -18.96 -0.75
C VAL A 109 14.58 -20.17 0.10
N ASP A 110 15.15 -20.27 1.29
CA ASP A 110 14.92 -21.35 2.26
C ASP A 110 13.95 -20.93 3.39
N HIS A 111 14.01 -21.62 4.54
CA HIS A 111 13.21 -21.28 5.72
C HIS A 111 13.66 -19.98 6.40
N ASN A 112 14.96 -19.66 6.35
CA ASN A 112 15.51 -18.44 6.93
C ASN A 112 15.11 -17.22 6.09
N TRP A 113 15.17 -17.34 4.76
CA TRP A 113 14.69 -16.32 3.85
C TRP A 113 13.21 -15.99 4.10
N ARG A 114 12.38 -17.03 4.21
CA ARG A 114 10.94 -16.88 4.48
C ARG A 114 10.69 -16.27 5.85
N TRP A 115 11.48 -16.61 6.87
CA TRP A 115 11.36 -15.97 8.17
C TRP A 115 11.61 -14.45 8.09
N VAL A 116 12.65 -14.02 7.37
CA VAL A 116 12.94 -12.58 7.18
C VAL A 116 11.80 -11.89 6.44
N ALA A 117 11.26 -12.52 5.40
CA ALA A 117 10.14 -11.99 4.64
C ALA A 117 8.86 -11.86 5.50
N GLU A 118 8.50 -12.90 6.27
CA GLU A 118 7.35 -12.83 7.18
C GLU A 118 7.56 -11.79 8.27
N ARG A 119 8.79 -11.65 8.79
CA ARG A 119 9.08 -10.60 9.77
C ARG A 119 8.96 -9.21 9.17
N ALA A 120 9.41 -9.01 7.93
CA ALA A 120 9.22 -7.76 7.20
C ALA A 120 7.72 -7.45 7.02
N LYS A 121 6.90 -8.48 6.75
CA LYS A 121 5.43 -8.34 6.66
C LYS A 121 4.80 -7.91 7.97
N GLU A 122 5.22 -8.47 9.09
CA GLU A 122 4.78 -8.02 10.42
C GLU A 122 5.21 -6.57 10.72
N LEU A 123 6.35 -6.13 10.16
CA LEU A 123 6.78 -4.74 10.19
C LEU A 123 6.04 -3.86 9.18
N GLY A 124 5.11 -4.40 8.40
CA GLY A 124 4.21 -3.69 7.51
C GLY A 124 4.67 -3.60 6.06
N PHE A 125 5.71 -4.33 5.64
CA PHE A 125 6.05 -4.48 4.23
C PHE A 125 5.11 -5.49 3.54
N SER A 126 4.94 -5.37 2.22
CA SER A 126 4.54 -6.46 1.35
C SER A 126 5.80 -7.15 0.81
N TRP A 127 5.70 -8.45 0.50
CA TRP A 127 6.82 -9.24 -0.02
C TRP A 127 6.58 -9.72 -1.45
N GLY A 128 7.55 -9.52 -2.35
CA GLY A 128 7.44 -9.94 -3.74
C GLY A 128 7.39 -11.47 -3.95
N GLY A 129 7.79 -12.26 -2.95
CA GLY A 129 7.62 -13.72 -2.96
C GLY A 129 6.16 -14.20 -2.89
N ASP A 130 5.25 -13.32 -2.46
CA ASP A 130 3.80 -13.58 -2.38
C ASP A 130 3.07 -13.27 -3.70
N TRP A 131 3.75 -12.67 -4.69
CA TRP A 131 3.12 -12.37 -5.98
C TRP A 131 2.68 -13.63 -6.72
N SER A 132 1.52 -13.56 -7.38
CA SER A 132 0.91 -14.69 -8.10
C SER A 132 1.65 -15.06 -9.40
N SER A 133 2.45 -14.14 -9.94
CA SER A 133 3.33 -14.36 -11.09
C SER A 133 4.57 -13.49 -10.97
N PHE A 134 5.71 -13.93 -11.53
CA PHE A 134 6.99 -13.21 -11.50
C PHE A 134 7.47 -12.85 -10.09
N LYS A 135 7.52 -13.85 -9.22
CA LYS A 135 7.96 -13.69 -7.82
C LYS A 135 9.35 -13.08 -7.75
N ASP A 136 9.44 -11.93 -7.09
CA ASP A 136 10.69 -11.30 -6.70
C ASP A 136 10.93 -11.55 -5.22
N TYR A 137 11.68 -12.60 -4.92
CA TYR A 137 11.89 -13.03 -3.53
C TYR A 137 12.73 -12.04 -2.72
N ALA A 138 13.53 -11.18 -3.37
CA ALA A 138 14.34 -10.16 -2.69
C ALA A 138 13.53 -8.92 -2.35
N HIS A 139 12.42 -8.69 -3.04
CA HIS A 139 11.69 -7.44 -2.99
C HIS A 139 10.80 -7.30 -1.74
N LEU A 140 10.98 -6.20 -1.02
CA LEU A 140 10.09 -5.73 0.03
C LEU A 140 9.63 -4.32 -0.31
N GLU A 141 8.33 -4.08 -0.23
CA GLU A 141 7.75 -2.75 -0.47
C GLU A 141 6.89 -2.33 0.72
N LEU A 142 7.08 -1.10 1.19
CA LEU A 142 6.23 -0.52 2.21
C LEU A 142 5.03 0.09 1.48
N PRO A 143 3.84 -0.55 1.50
CA PRO A 143 2.67 -0.01 0.82
C PRO A 143 2.41 1.42 1.29
N ILE A 144 1.84 2.25 0.42
CA ILE A 144 1.30 3.55 0.83
C ILE A 144 0.09 3.25 1.72
N VAL A 145 0.37 3.06 3.00
CA VAL A 145 -0.65 2.99 4.03
C VAL A 145 -1.14 4.42 4.23
N HIS A 146 -2.36 4.68 3.80
CA HIS A 146 -3.04 5.93 4.06
C HIS A 146 -3.21 6.08 5.58
N TYR A 147 -2.45 7.00 6.16
CA TYR A 147 -2.61 7.44 7.54
C TYR A 147 -3.01 8.90 7.52
N VAL A 148 -4.16 9.23 8.11
CA VAL A 148 -4.48 10.61 8.45
C VAL A 148 -4.51 10.76 9.96
N ARG A 149 -3.84 11.80 10.43
CA ARG A 149 -3.67 12.15 11.86
C ARG A 149 -3.64 13.66 11.98
N ARG A 150 -3.53 14.19 13.20
CA ARG A 150 -3.44 15.64 13.43
C ARG A 150 -2.46 16.31 12.46
N GLY A 151 -2.95 17.34 11.76
CA GLY A 151 -2.20 18.10 10.75
C GLY A 151 -2.29 17.56 9.32
N SER A 152 -2.80 16.34 9.10
CA SER A 152 -3.14 15.83 7.77
C SER A 152 -4.22 16.69 7.11
N GLN A 153 -4.18 16.80 5.79
CA GLN A 153 -5.17 17.53 5.00
C GLN A 153 -5.56 16.74 3.74
N GLY A 154 -6.72 17.05 3.17
CA GLY A 154 -7.15 16.57 1.85
C GLY A 154 -8.41 15.71 1.86
N SER A 155 -8.70 15.10 0.70
CA SER A 155 -9.93 14.35 0.46
C SER A 155 -10.13 13.16 1.39
N LEU A 156 -9.04 12.50 1.79
CA LEU A 156 -9.11 11.42 2.76
C LEU A 156 -9.55 11.90 4.14
N VAL A 157 -9.06 13.06 4.59
CA VAL A 157 -9.54 13.62 5.86
C VAL A 157 -11.04 13.91 5.80
N LYS A 158 -11.53 14.43 4.66
CA LYS A 158 -12.97 14.65 4.45
C LYS A 158 -13.76 13.34 4.55
N ASP A 159 -13.29 12.29 3.90
CA ASP A 159 -13.91 10.98 3.94
C ASP A 159 -13.97 10.40 5.37
N VAL A 160 -12.89 10.53 6.14
CA VAL A 160 -12.87 10.14 7.56
C VAL A 160 -13.86 10.97 8.38
N GLN A 161 -13.88 12.28 8.21
CA GLN A 161 -14.82 13.19 8.88
C GLN A 161 -16.28 12.84 8.54
N GLU A 162 -16.60 12.57 7.26
CA GLU A 162 -17.92 12.14 6.79
C GLU A 162 -18.34 10.82 7.43
N LYS A 163 -17.46 9.81 7.43
CA LYS A 163 -17.75 8.49 8.02
C LYS A 163 -17.96 8.61 9.53
N LEU A 164 -17.09 9.32 10.24
CA LEU A 164 -17.23 9.55 11.68
C LEU A 164 -18.52 10.33 12.02
N ARG A 165 -18.88 11.33 11.21
CA ARG A 165 -20.13 12.09 11.39
C ARG A 165 -21.36 11.21 11.17
N ASN A 166 -21.36 10.41 10.11
CA ASN A 166 -22.44 9.47 9.82
C ASN A 166 -22.61 8.40 10.90
N LEU A 167 -21.53 8.08 11.61
CA LEU A 167 -21.52 7.17 12.75
C LEU A 167 -21.78 7.86 14.10
N GLY A 168 -21.93 9.18 14.12
CA GLY A 168 -22.24 9.96 15.33
C GLY A 168 -21.05 10.33 16.21
N TYR A 169 -19.80 10.13 15.74
CA TYR A 169 -18.59 10.45 16.50
C TYR A 169 -18.05 11.86 16.24
N TYR A 170 -18.42 12.49 15.12
CA TYR A 170 -17.87 13.78 14.70
C TYR A 170 -18.97 14.81 14.47
N THR A 171 -18.84 15.98 15.09
CA THR A 171 -19.81 17.09 15.01
C THR A 171 -19.24 18.34 14.37
N GLY A 172 -17.96 18.35 14.00
CA GLY A 172 -17.30 19.48 13.35
C GLY A 172 -17.57 19.55 11.84
N ASP A 173 -16.97 20.54 11.19
CA ASP A 173 -17.05 20.73 9.75
C ASP A 173 -16.26 19.65 8.99
N ILE A 174 -16.75 19.29 7.80
CA ILE A 174 -16.05 18.42 6.86
C ILE A 174 -15.16 19.30 5.98
N ASP A 175 -14.10 19.83 6.58
CA ASP A 175 -13.18 20.79 5.95
C ASP A 175 -12.00 20.09 5.27
N GLY A 176 -11.76 18.82 5.58
CA GLY A 176 -10.59 18.08 5.11
C GLY A 176 -9.31 18.45 5.84
N SER A 177 -9.38 19.07 7.01
CA SER A 177 -8.25 19.36 7.89
C SER A 177 -8.38 18.51 9.16
N PHE A 178 -7.38 17.67 9.42
CA PHE A 178 -7.44 16.75 10.55
C PHE A 178 -7.01 17.52 11.80
N GLY A 179 -7.97 18.23 12.39
CA GLY A 179 -7.78 19.03 13.60
C GLY A 179 -8.09 18.26 14.90
N PRO A 180 -8.10 18.95 16.05
CA PRO A 180 -8.38 18.35 17.35
C PRO A 180 -9.71 17.58 17.40
N LEU A 181 -10.78 18.14 16.82
CA LEU A 181 -12.10 17.51 16.82
C LEU A 181 -12.11 16.20 16.01
N THR A 182 -11.36 16.12 14.91
CA THR A 182 -11.26 14.90 14.11
C THR A 182 -10.48 13.82 14.86
N GLU A 183 -9.40 14.21 15.55
CA GLU A 183 -8.63 13.29 16.40
C GLU A 183 -9.49 12.72 17.54
N GLU A 184 -10.23 13.57 18.26
CA GLU A 184 -11.13 13.15 19.33
C GLU A 184 -12.19 12.16 18.82
N ALA A 185 -12.78 12.42 17.65
CA ALA A 185 -13.73 11.52 17.02
C ALA A 185 -13.10 10.18 16.63
N VAL A 186 -11.87 10.18 16.11
CA VAL A 186 -11.12 8.96 15.81
C VAL A 186 -10.84 8.17 17.09
N ILE A 187 -10.38 8.83 18.17
CA ILE A 187 -10.15 8.18 19.48
C ILE A 187 -11.43 7.54 20.00
N ALA A 188 -12.56 8.26 19.95
CA ALA A 188 -13.85 7.76 20.40
C ALA A 188 -14.31 6.53 19.60
N PHE A 189 -14.14 6.58 18.27
CA PHE A 189 -14.41 5.45 17.38
C PHE A 189 -13.51 4.25 17.69
N GLN A 190 -12.19 4.46 17.78
CA GLN A 190 -11.20 3.41 18.10
C GLN A 190 -11.54 2.72 19.43
N ARG A 191 -11.88 3.51 20.47
CA ARG A 191 -12.32 2.99 21.77
C ARG A 191 -13.55 2.09 21.64
N LYS A 192 -14.57 2.53 20.91
CA LYS A 192 -15.81 1.76 20.74
C LYS A 192 -15.61 0.48 19.94
N GLU A 193 -14.70 0.51 18.98
CA GLU A 193 -14.41 -0.59 18.06
C GLU A 193 -13.30 -1.55 18.54
N ALA A 194 -12.75 -1.30 19.74
CA ALA A 194 -11.64 -2.04 20.34
C ALA A 194 -10.40 -2.11 19.43
N LEU A 195 -10.07 -0.99 18.77
CA LEU A 195 -8.86 -0.83 17.96
C LEU A 195 -7.72 -0.24 18.81
N GLN A 196 -6.51 -0.19 18.25
CA GLN A 196 -5.44 0.64 18.83
C GLN A 196 -5.92 2.10 18.95
N ILE A 197 -5.79 2.68 20.14
CA ILE A 197 -6.25 4.05 20.43
C ILE A 197 -5.07 5.01 20.32
N ASP A 198 -4.81 5.48 19.11
CA ASP A 198 -3.68 6.35 18.78
C ASP A 198 -4.09 7.69 18.15
N GLY A 199 -5.41 7.94 18.00
CA GLY A 199 -5.95 9.16 17.40
C GLY A 199 -5.66 9.33 15.91
N SER A 200 -5.10 8.30 15.28
CA SER A 200 -4.76 8.29 13.86
C SER A 200 -5.68 7.33 13.10
N ALA A 201 -6.21 7.77 11.97
CA ALA A 201 -6.92 6.87 11.06
C ALA A 201 -5.92 6.17 10.14
N GLY A 202 -5.32 5.09 10.66
CA GLY A 202 -4.53 4.12 9.89
C GLY A 202 -5.38 3.05 9.21
N PRO A 203 -4.76 2.09 8.49
CA PRO A 203 -5.46 1.07 7.71
C PRO A 203 -6.55 0.32 8.47
N GLU A 204 -6.30 -0.05 9.73
CA GLU A 204 -7.29 -0.75 10.56
C GLU A 204 -8.49 0.13 10.89
N THR A 205 -8.23 1.38 11.34
CA THR A 205 -9.27 2.38 11.59
C THR A 205 -10.09 2.67 10.33
N LEU A 206 -9.43 2.91 9.19
CA LEU A 206 -10.07 3.18 7.91
C LEU A 206 -10.93 2.01 7.44
N THR A 207 -10.39 0.79 7.49
CA THR A 207 -11.13 -0.43 7.15
C THR A 207 -12.35 -0.59 8.04
N ARG A 208 -12.23 -0.31 9.34
CA ARG A 208 -13.36 -0.41 10.26
C ARG A 208 -14.42 0.66 9.98
N LEU A 209 -14.02 1.89 9.65
CA LEU A 209 -14.94 2.96 9.23
C LEU A 209 -15.73 2.54 7.98
N ASP A 210 -15.07 1.93 6.99
CA ASP A 210 -15.73 1.40 5.79
C ASP A 210 -16.75 0.32 6.11
N VAL A 211 -16.36 -0.63 6.96
CA VAL A 211 -17.24 -1.72 7.38
C VAL A 211 -18.46 -1.19 8.14
N ARG A 212 -18.26 -0.20 9.02
CA ARG A 212 -19.35 0.37 9.84
C ARG A 212 -20.28 1.28 9.05
N THR A 213 -19.79 1.91 7.99
CA THR A 213 -20.62 2.73 7.09
C THR A 213 -21.29 1.92 5.97
N TYR A 214 -20.91 0.65 5.80
CA TYR A 214 -21.62 -0.27 4.92
C TYR A 214 -23.09 -0.44 5.36
N PRO A 215 -24.08 -0.34 4.46
CA PRO A 215 -25.51 -0.45 4.78
C PRO A 215 -25.99 -1.76 5.42
N GLY A 216 -25.11 -2.75 5.63
CA GLY A 216 -25.45 -4.06 6.19
C GLY A 216 -26.22 -4.98 5.23
N ARG A 217 -26.68 -4.45 4.08
CA ARG A 217 -27.33 -5.20 2.99
C ARG A 217 -26.85 -4.69 1.64
N PRO A 218 -26.72 -5.57 0.62
CA PRO A 218 -26.33 -5.15 -0.71
C PRO A 218 -27.31 -4.14 -1.31
N VAL A 219 -26.78 -3.08 -1.91
CA VAL A 219 -27.59 -2.10 -2.65
C VAL A 219 -27.68 -2.55 -4.11
N ARG A 220 -28.89 -2.70 -4.62
CA ARG A 220 -29.18 -3.27 -5.94
C ARG A 220 -30.40 -2.60 -6.54
N LYS A 221 -30.74 -2.98 -7.77
CA LYS A 221 -31.91 -2.46 -8.50
C LYS A 221 -33.16 -2.46 -7.62
N GLY A 222 -33.87 -1.32 -7.62
CA GLY A 222 -35.03 -1.07 -6.78
C GLY A 222 -34.74 -0.34 -5.46
N ALA A 223 -33.47 -0.26 -5.04
CA ALA A 223 -33.08 0.58 -3.91
C ALA A 223 -33.28 2.08 -4.20
N ARG A 224 -33.50 2.86 -3.14
CA ARG A 224 -33.66 4.32 -3.22
C ARG A 224 -32.98 5.03 -2.05
N GLY A 225 -32.69 6.32 -2.21
CA GLY A 225 -32.21 7.22 -1.15
C GLY A 225 -30.76 7.66 -1.30
N ASP A 226 -30.22 8.33 -0.27
CA ASP A 226 -28.92 9.02 -0.36
C ASP A 226 -27.74 8.09 -0.61
N LYS A 227 -27.81 6.83 -0.13
CA LYS A 227 -26.80 5.81 -0.44
C LYS A 227 -26.75 5.49 -1.93
N VAL A 228 -27.89 5.52 -2.61
CA VAL A 228 -27.95 5.33 -4.06
C VAL A 228 -27.34 6.53 -4.77
N LYS A 229 -27.62 7.77 -4.32
CA LYS A 229 -26.97 8.97 -4.86
C LYS A 229 -25.44 8.92 -4.71
N ALA A 230 -24.94 8.48 -3.55
CA ALA A 230 -23.52 8.31 -3.32
C ALA A 230 -22.88 7.29 -4.27
N ILE A 231 -23.55 6.15 -4.50
CA ILE A 231 -23.12 5.15 -5.49
C ILE A 231 -23.09 5.77 -6.88
N GLN A 232 -24.19 6.42 -7.29
CA GLN A 232 -24.34 7.03 -8.61
C GLN A 232 -23.24 8.06 -8.89
N ASN A 233 -22.94 8.92 -7.91
CA ASN A 233 -21.84 9.89 -7.99
C ASN A 233 -20.48 9.22 -8.20
N LYS A 234 -20.21 8.08 -7.54
CA LYS A 234 -18.94 7.35 -7.67
C LYS A 234 -18.84 6.53 -8.95
N THR A 235 -19.98 6.03 -9.47
CA THR A 235 -20.02 5.23 -10.70
C THR A 235 -20.25 6.06 -11.96
N GLY A 236 -20.47 7.37 -11.84
CA GLY A 236 -20.66 8.28 -12.97
C GLY A 236 -22.04 8.20 -13.63
N SER A 237 -23.08 7.79 -12.90
CA SER A 237 -24.47 7.86 -13.37
C SER A 237 -25.20 9.05 -12.74
N GLU A 238 -26.32 9.47 -13.34
CA GLU A 238 -27.18 10.52 -12.79
C GLU A 238 -27.58 10.22 -11.33
N ALA A 239 -27.35 11.18 -10.44
CA ALA A 239 -27.52 11.02 -8.99
C ALA A 239 -28.95 11.31 -8.51
N ASP A 240 -29.93 10.67 -9.15
CA ASP A 240 -31.37 10.83 -8.85
C ASP A 240 -31.81 10.10 -7.57
N GLY A 241 -30.96 9.24 -7.01
CA GLY A 241 -31.23 8.44 -5.81
C GLY A 241 -32.12 7.23 -6.07
N ILE A 242 -32.32 6.81 -7.31
CA ILE A 242 -33.10 5.63 -7.72
C ILE A 242 -32.16 4.63 -8.40
N PHE A 243 -32.03 3.44 -7.82
CA PHE A 243 -31.18 2.40 -8.38
C PHE A 243 -31.94 1.69 -9.50
N GLY A 244 -32.00 2.34 -10.67
CA GLY A 244 -32.63 1.84 -11.88
C GLY A 244 -31.67 1.01 -12.75
N SER A 245 -32.11 0.68 -13.97
CA SER A 245 -31.27 -0.03 -14.96
C SER A 245 -30.00 0.74 -15.33
N ARG A 246 -30.05 2.08 -15.39
CA ARG A 246 -28.87 2.92 -15.66
C ARG A 246 -27.82 2.81 -14.56
N THR A 247 -28.23 2.88 -13.29
CA THR A 247 -27.31 2.71 -12.14
C THR A 247 -26.75 1.30 -12.09
N GLU A 248 -27.55 0.27 -12.35
CA GLU A 248 -27.07 -1.11 -12.43
C GLU A 248 -25.99 -1.28 -13.51
N ALA A 249 -26.22 -0.74 -14.71
CA ALA A 249 -25.23 -0.78 -15.79
C ALA A 249 -23.94 -0.03 -15.41
N ALA A 250 -24.04 1.14 -14.78
CA ALA A 250 -22.89 1.89 -14.29
C ALA A 250 -22.09 1.11 -13.22
N VAL A 251 -22.77 0.43 -12.30
CA VAL A 251 -22.13 -0.44 -11.30
C VAL A 251 -21.41 -1.62 -11.96
N ARG A 252 -22.02 -2.30 -12.95
CA ARG A 252 -21.35 -3.40 -13.69
C ARG A 252 -20.12 -2.93 -14.45
N SER A 253 -20.19 -1.74 -15.07
CA SER A 253 -19.05 -1.12 -15.75
C SER A 253 -17.93 -0.81 -14.76
N TYR A 254 -18.27 -0.18 -13.63
CA TYR A 254 -17.32 0.08 -12.56
C TYR A 254 -16.68 -1.21 -12.03
N GLN A 255 -17.47 -2.25 -11.74
CA GLN A 255 -16.96 -3.54 -11.27
C GLN A 255 -16.00 -4.17 -12.27
N SER A 256 -16.36 -4.18 -13.57
CA SER A 256 -15.49 -4.70 -14.64
C SER A 256 -14.15 -3.97 -14.70
N THR A 257 -14.17 -2.63 -14.66
CA THR A 257 -12.93 -1.83 -14.71
C THR A 257 -12.05 -2.01 -13.46
N ARG A 258 -12.64 -2.36 -12.32
CA ARG A 258 -11.94 -2.63 -11.06
C ARG A 258 -11.63 -4.12 -10.85
N ARG A 259 -11.85 -4.97 -11.86
CA ARG A 259 -11.64 -6.43 -11.79
C ARG A 259 -12.40 -7.09 -10.62
N LEU A 260 -13.59 -6.56 -10.31
CA LEU A 260 -14.55 -7.15 -9.39
C LEU A 260 -15.55 -8.02 -10.17
N GLU A 261 -16.29 -8.86 -9.47
CA GLU A 261 -17.44 -9.56 -10.05
C GLU A 261 -18.46 -8.52 -10.55
N ALA A 262 -18.76 -8.53 -11.86
CA ALA A 262 -19.61 -7.55 -12.51
C ALA A 262 -21.11 -7.91 -12.40
N ASP A 263 -21.57 -8.16 -11.19
CA ASP A 263 -22.92 -8.63 -10.87
C ASP A 263 -23.98 -7.51 -10.80
N GLY A 264 -23.58 -6.24 -10.86
CA GLY A 264 -24.45 -5.07 -10.77
C GLY A 264 -24.97 -4.78 -9.37
N ILE A 265 -24.43 -5.47 -8.36
CA ILE A 265 -24.84 -5.38 -6.96
C ILE A 265 -23.72 -4.73 -6.16
N VAL A 266 -24.05 -3.68 -5.41
CA VAL A 266 -23.11 -3.06 -4.49
C VAL A 266 -23.08 -3.85 -3.17
N GLY A 267 -22.40 -4.99 -3.19
CA GLY A 267 -22.04 -5.80 -2.03
C GLY A 267 -20.84 -5.21 -1.25
N PRO A 268 -20.38 -5.87 -0.17
CA PRO A 268 -19.29 -5.34 0.66
C PRO A 268 -17.99 -5.04 -0.11
N LYS A 269 -17.61 -5.89 -1.07
CA LYS A 269 -16.42 -5.69 -1.91
C LYS A 269 -16.55 -4.45 -2.81
N THR A 270 -17.68 -4.32 -3.50
CA THR A 270 -17.95 -3.15 -4.37
C THR A 270 -18.08 -1.87 -3.55
N TRP A 271 -18.72 -1.93 -2.37
CA TRP A 271 -18.82 -0.79 -1.48
C TRP A 271 -17.44 -0.33 -1.00
N ARG A 272 -16.58 -1.25 -0.56
CA ARG A 272 -15.19 -0.92 -0.20
C ARG A 272 -14.41 -0.35 -1.38
N SER A 273 -14.61 -0.85 -2.60
CA SER A 273 -13.96 -0.26 -3.77
C SER A 273 -14.44 1.17 -4.07
N LEU A 274 -15.74 1.46 -3.86
CA LEU A 274 -16.34 2.77 -4.15
C LEU A 274 -16.02 3.84 -3.09
N PHE A 275 -15.97 3.41 -1.82
CA PHE A 275 -15.93 4.31 -0.66
C PHE A 275 -14.78 4.03 0.30
N GLY A 276 -14.18 2.86 0.25
CA GLY A 276 -12.90 2.57 0.90
C GLY A 276 -11.74 2.97 0.00
N MET A 277 -10.57 3.14 0.61
CA MET A 277 -9.32 3.38 -0.11
C MET A 277 -8.54 2.10 -0.33
#